data_AF-A0A7C6PTF1-F1
#
_entry.id   AF-A0A7C6PTF1-F1
#
_cell.length_a   1.000
_cell.length_b   1.000
_cell.length_c   1.000
_cell.angle_alpha   90.00
_cell.angle_beta   90.00
_cell.angle_gamma   90.00
#
_symmetry.space_group_name_H-M   'P 1'
#
loop_
_entity.id
_entity.type
_entity.pdbx_description
1 polymer ?
#
loop_
_entity_poly.entity_id
_entity_poly.type
_entity_poly.pdbx_seq_one_letter_code
_entity_poly.pdbx_strand_id
1 'polypeptide(L)'
;MKIIEDYKCFIDGKGIIKAISTIFLNPCFHSVVLYRLSHFFYKIKLVIIAKIIWYINRLLFHVDIDYRANLAGGLVLVHGLGVVIGSGVKSKGKLKVYQGVTIGGNKSKFRVIDGKKQWMPVLEDGVVLYTDCKLFGPIIIAPNTKINAASIITEDIINQTYEAEDDYQ
;
A
#
# COMPACT_ATOMS: atom_id res chain seq x y z
N MET A 1 15.19 -3.47 6.93
CA MET A 1 13.86 -2.85 7.19
C MET A 1 13.81 -1.52 6.42
N LYS A 2 12.77 -1.24 5.63
CA LYS A 2 12.73 -0.13 4.64
C LYS A 2 12.26 1.22 5.21
N ILE A 3 12.24 1.37 6.53
CA ILE A 3 11.56 2.48 7.22
C ILE A 3 12.20 3.85 6.95
N ILE A 4 13.51 3.89 6.67
CA ILE A 4 14.23 5.14 6.39
C ILE A 4 13.71 5.78 5.10
N GLU A 5 13.42 4.97 4.08
CA GLU A 5 12.86 5.42 2.81
C GLU A 5 11.43 5.93 2.98
N ASP A 6 10.63 5.24 3.80
CA ASP A 6 9.27 5.69 4.17
C ASP A 6 9.33 7.05 4.87
N TYR A 7 10.17 7.17 5.90
CA TYR A 7 10.36 8.41 6.66
C TYR A 7 10.77 9.58 5.77
N LYS A 8 11.74 9.37 4.86
CA LYS A 8 12.16 10.39 3.88
C LYS A 8 11.00 10.88 3.01
N CYS A 9 10.09 9.99 2.62
CA CYS A 9 8.92 10.37 1.81
C CYS A 9 7.85 11.11 2.63
N PHE A 10 7.70 10.84 3.94
CA PHE A 10 6.79 11.58 4.81
C PHE A 10 7.28 13.00 5.14
N ILE A 11 8.59 13.20 5.27
CA ILE A 11 9.17 14.54 5.48
C ILE A 11 9.22 15.34 4.20
N ASP A 12 9.43 14.69 3.05
CA ASP A 12 9.44 15.31 1.72
C ASP A 12 10.38 16.53 1.63
N GLY A 13 11.58 16.42 2.19
CA GLY A 13 12.59 17.49 2.22
C GLY A 13 12.23 18.69 3.11
N LYS A 14 11.14 18.64 3.87
CA LYS A 14 10.70 19.73 4.76
C LYS A 14 11.57 19.81 6.01
N GLY A 15 11.59 20.99 6.64
CA GLY A 15 12.48 21.32 7.76
C GLY A 15 12.26 20.49 9.04
N ILE A 16 13.12 20.74 10.04
CA ILE A 16 13.24 19.93 11.26
C ILE A 16 11.94 19.77 12.06
N ILE A 17 11.06 20.77 12.05
CA ILE A 17 9.76 20.71 12.73
C ILE A 17 8.90 19.59 12.13
N LYS A 18 8.87 19.46 10.79
CA LYS A 18 8.12 18.40 10.11
C LYS A 18 8.73 17.02 10.36
N ALA A 19 10.06 16.94 10.40
CA ALA A 19 10.79 15.73 10.74
C ALA A 19 10.41 15.20 12.13
N ILE A 20 10.52 16.05 13.15
CA ILE A 20 10.14 15.72 14.54
C ILE A 20 8.64 15.38 14.63
N SER A 21 7.77 16.22 14.06
CA SER A 21 6.32 15.98 14.06
C SER A 21 5.96 14.64 13.39
N THR A 22 6.68 14.24 12.33
CA THR A 22 6.44 12.94 11.68
C THR A 22 6.75 11.78 12.61
N ILE A 23 7.83 11.85 13.39
CA ILE A 23 8.23 10.78 14.31
C ILE A 23 7.24 10.67 15.47
N PHE A 24 6.83 11.79 16.06
CA PHE A 24 6.07 11.78 17.31
C PHE A 24 4.54 11.89 17.15
N LEU A 25 4.07 12.53 16.08
CA LEU A 25 2.68 12.99 15.96
C LEU A 25 1.97 12.55 14.68
N ASN A 26 2.61 11.77 13.80
CA ASN A 26 1.99 11.35 12.55
C ASN A 26 1.45 9.91 12.62
N PRO A 27 0.11 9.73 12.78
CA PRO A 27 -0.49 8.41 12.91
C PRO A 27 -0.33 7.55 11.64
N CYS A 28 -0.29 8.18 10.46
CA CYS A 28 -0.07 7.48 9.20
C CYS A 28 1.35 6.91 9.12
N PHE A 29 2.34 7.66 9.59
CA PHE A 29 3.71 7.16 9.70
C PHE A 29 3.82 6.05 10.75
N HIS A 30 3.20 6.21 11.92
CA HIS A 30 3.16 5.17 12.96
C HIS A 30 2.53 3.87 12.45
N SER A 31 1.46 3.97 11.65
CA SER A 31 0.85 2.81 11.00
C SER A 31 1.81 2.08 10.05
N VAL A 32 2.55 2.84 9.24
CA VAL A 32 3.60 2.27 8.37
C VAL A 32 4.70 1.60 9.20
N VAL A 33 5.13 2.20 10.31
CA VAL A 33 6.09 1.59 11.25
C VAL A 33 5.58 0.24 11.75
N LEU A 34 4.33 0.17 12.22
CA LEU A 34 3.74 -1.08 12.69
C LEU A 34 3.64 -2.14 11.59
N TYR A 35 3.28 -1.75 10.36
CA TYR A 35 3.33 -2.65 9.21
C TYR A 35 4.75 -3.18 8.97
N ARG A 36 5.78 -2.31 8.94
CA ARG A 36 7.17 -2.74 8.74
C ARG A 36 7.65 -3.70 9.83
N LEU A 37 7.28 -3.43 11.08
CA LEU A 37 7.60 -4.28 12.22
C LEU A 37 6.89 -5.64 12.12
N SER A 38 5.58 -5.62 11.82
CA SER A 38 4.78 -6.83 11.62
C SER A 38 5.33 -7.69 10.46
N HIS A 39 5.67 -7.06 9.33
CA HIS A 39 6.30 -7.72 8.19
C HIS A 39 7.67 -8.31 8.55
N PHE A 40 8.48 -7.60 9.35
CA PHE A 40 9.76 -8.12 9.84
C PHE A 40 9.58 -9.42 10.63
N PHE A 41 8.68 -9.44 11.63
CA PHE A 41 8.39 -10.64 12.41
C PHE A 41 7.90 -11.80 11.55
N TYR A 42 7.10 -11.50 10.52
CA TYR A 42 6.68 -12.51 9.54
C TYR A 42 7.86 -13.10 8.77
N LYS A 43 8.83 -12.27 8.33
CA LYS A 43 10.01 -12.73 7.59
C LYS A 43 10.91 -13.65 8.41
N ILE A 44 11.01 -13.42 9.72
CA ILE A 44 11.73 -14.31 10.66
C ILE A 44 10.87 -15.44 11.24
N LYS A 45 9.72 -15.73 10.62
CA LYS A 45 8.79 -16.84 10.96
C LYS A 45 8.09 -16.73 12.32
N LEU A 46 8.14 -15.57 12.98
CA LEU A 46 7.37 -15.28 14.19
C LEU A 46 5.96 -14.76 13.83
N VAL A 47 5.16 -15.65 13.23
CA VAL A 47 3.86 -15.29 12.62
C VAL A 47 2.82 -14.80 13.64
N ILE A 48 2.81 -15.35 14.86
CA ILE A 48 1.87 -14.92 15.90
C ILE A 48 2.14 -13.46 16.28
N ILE A 49 3.40 -13.10 16.51
CA ILE A 49 3.81 -11.72 16.82
C ILE A 49 3.46 -10.79 15.67
N ALA A 50 3.75 -11.19 14.42
CA ALA A 50 3.35 -10.42 13.24
C ALA A 50 1.84 -10.13 13.23
N LYS A 51 1.00 -11.15 13.45
CA LYS A 51 -0.46 -11.01 13.48
C LYS A 51 -0.93 -10.08 14.61
N ILE A 52 -0.34 -10.17 15.79
CA ILE A 52 -0.70 -9.30 16.92
C ILE A 52 -0.40 -7.83 16.57
N ILE A 53 0.79 -7.54 16.04
CA ILE A 53 1.17 -6.17 15.65
C ILE A 53 0.27 -5.66 14.52
N TRP A 54 -0.06 -6.52 13.56
CA TRP A 54 -1.02 -6.19 12.50
C TRP A 54 -2.41 -5.86 13.05
N TYR A 55 -2.90 -6.61 14.04
CA TYR A 55 -4.17 -6.34 14.70
C TYR A 55 -4.14 -5.00 15.48
N ILE A 56 -3.05 -4.71 16.19
CA ILE A 56 -2.84 -3.42 16.87
C ILE A 56 -2.89 -2.27 15.85
N ASN A 57 -2.26 -2.43 14.69
CA ASN A 57 -2.30 -1.41 13.64
C ASN A 57 -3.74 -1.11 13.18
N ARG A 58 -4.54 -2.17 12.98
CA ARG A 58 -5.96 -2.05 12.60
C ARG A 58 -6.78 -1.35 13.68
N LEU A 59 -6.55 -1.69 14.95
CA LEU A 59 -7.27 -1.13 16.08
C LEU A 59 -6.96 0.36 16.29
N LEU A 60 -5.68 0.75 16.22
CA LEU A 60 -5.26 2.12 16.53
C LEU A 60 -5.47 3.08 15.36
N PHE A 61 -5.21 2.64 14.13
CA PHE A 61 -5.14 3.54 12.98
C PHE A 61 -6.21 3.28 11.92
N HIS A 62 -7.05 2.26 12.08
CA HIS A 62 -8.05 1.85 11.09
C HIS A 62 -7.43 1.58 9.70
N VAL A 63 -6.19 1.09 9.70
CA VAL A 63 -5.40 0.73 8.52
C VAL A 63 -5.17 -0.77 8.54
N ASP A 64 -5.60 -1.46 7.49
CA ASP A 64 -5.39 -2.90 7.32
C ASP A 64 -4.37 -3.17 6.22
N ILE A 65 -3.08 -3.19 6.57
CA ILE A 65 -2.01 -3.62 5.66
C ILE A 65 -1.53 -4.99 6.12
N ASP A 66 -1.88 -6.05 5.37
CA ASP A 66 -1.50 -7.42 5.73
C ASP A 66 0.02 -7.55 5.78
N TYR A 67 0.51 -8.15 6.86
CA TYR A 67 1.93 -8.33 7.13
C TYR A 67 2.67 -9.19 6.09
N ARG A 68 1.96 -9.88 5.21
CA ARG A 68 2.51 -10.67 4.09
C ARG A 68 2.63 -9.86 2.79
N ALA A 69 2.07 -8.65 2.73
CA ALA A 69 2.30 -7.74 1.61
C ALA A 69 3.80 -7.43 1.46
N ASN A 70 4.29 -7.32 0.23
CA ASN A 70 5.68 -6.99 -0.07
C ASN A 70 5.74 -5.59 -0.68
N LEU A 71 5.85 -4.58 0.17
CA LEU A 71 5.90 -3.20 -0.26
C LEU A 71 7.37 -2.71 -0.27
N ALA A 72 7.81 -2.12 -1.36
CA ALA A 72 9.06 -1.36 -1.41
C ALA A 72 9.04 -0.16 -0.45
N GLY A 73 10.20 0.44 -0.21
CA GLY A 73 10.31 1.62 0.65
C GLY A 73 9.74 2.85 -0.04
N GLY A 74 9.38 3.85 0.77
CA GLY A 74 8.66 5.01 0.30
C GLY A 74 7.14 4.79 0.22
N LEU A 75 6.61 3.94 1.11
CA LEU A 75 5.17 3.85 1.34
C LEU A 75 4.72 5.08 2.13
N VAL A 76 3.75 5.81 1.59
CA VAL A 76 3.13 6.97 2.24
C VAL A 76 1.63 6.78 2.30
N LEU A 77 1.08 6.82 3.50
CA LEU A 77 -0.35 6.98 3.73
C LEU A 77 -0.64 8.46 3.91
N VAL A 78 -1.49 9.05 3.07
CA VAL A 78 -1.87 10.46 3.19
C VAL A 78 -2.92 10.62 4.29
N HIS A 79 -3.96 9.78 4.20
CA HIS A 79 -4.96 9.56 5.22
C HIS A 79 -5.15 8.04 5.32
N GLY A 80 -4.91 7.44 6.49
CA GLY A 80 -4.88 5.98 6.64
C GLY A 80 -6.26 5.32 6.78
N LEU A 81 -7.29 6.08 7.15
CA LEU A 81 -8.59 5.51 7.52
C LEU A 81 -9.18 4.66 6.40
N GLY A 82 -9.54 3.41 6.71
CA GLY A 82 -10.20 2.52 5.76
C GLY A 82 -9.28 1.96 4.65
N VAL A 83 -7.97 2.20 4.72
CA VAL A 83 -7.02 1.59 3.78
C VAL A 83 -6.94 0.09 4.03
N VAL A 84 -7.11 -0.71 2.96
CA VAL A 84 -6.98 -2.17 2.97
C VAL A 84 -5.98 -2.61 1.91
N ILE A 85 -4.87 -3.23 2.31
CA ILE A 85 -3.84 -3.78 1.43
C ILE A 85 -3.70 -5.28 1.72
N GLY A 86 -4.16 -6.10 0.79
CA GLY A 86 -4.25 -7.55 0.94
C GLY A 86 -2.89 -8.28 1.02
N SER A 87 -2.94 -9.49 1.55
CA SER A 87 -1.78 -10.38 1.66
C SER A 87 -1.16 -10.65 0.30
N GLY A 88 0.13 -10.37 0.11
CA GLY A 88 0.83 -10.66 -1.14
C GLY A 88 0.67 -9.61 -2.24
N VAL A 89 0.00 -8.48 -1.97
CA VAL A 89 0.16 -7.27 -2.78
C VAL A 89 1.64 -6.92 -2.86
N LYS A 90 2.10 -6.53 -4.05
CA LYS A 90 3.49 -6.13 -4.29
C LYS A 90 3.53 -4.67 -4.73
N SER A 91 4.37 -3.87 -4.08
CA SER A 91 4.83 -2.59 -4.62
C SER A 91 6.31 -2.70 -4.93
N LYS A 92 6.71 -2.42 -6.17
CA LYS A 92 8.11 -2.45 -6.61
C LYS A 92 8.86 -1.14 -6.29
N GLY A 93 8.14 -0.07 -5.96
CA GLY A 93 8.75 1.19 -5.55
C GLY A 93 7.87 2.01 -4.60
N LYS A 94 8.03 3.33 -4.65
CA LYS A 94 7.25 4.30 -3.88
C LYS A 94 5.77 4.12 -4.17
N LEU A 95 4.97 4.12 -3.12
CA LEU A 95 3.53 3.96 -3.22
C LEU A 95 2.87 4.98 -2.31
N LYS A 96 2.00 5.82 -2.87
CA LYS A 96 1.20 6.78 -2.11
C LYS A 96 -0.26 6.35 -2.11
N VAL A 97 -0.85 6.27 -0.93
CA VAL A 97 -2.20 5.73 -0.73
C VAL A 97 -3.03 6.71 0.09
N TYR A 98 -4.20 7.06 -0.41
CA TYR A 98 -5.21 7.86 0.27
C TYR A 98 -6.20 6.97 1.03
N GLN A 99 -7.08 7.59 1.82
CA GLN A 99 -8.06 6.89 2.65
C GLN A 99 -9.01 6.03 1.81
N GLY A 100 -9.52 4.95 2.41
CA GLY A 100 -10.53 4.08 1.82
C GLY A 100 -10.06 3.21 0.64
N VAL A 101 -8.80 3.36 0.21
CA VAL A 101 -8.24 2.54 -0.87
C VAL A 101 -8.24 1.07 -0.48
N THR A 102 -8.72 0.22 -1.38
CA THR A 102 -8.68 -1.24 -1.21
C THR A 102 -7.87 -1.89 -2.33
N ILE A 103 -6.89 -2.71 -1.98
CA ILE A 103 -6.08 -3.49 -2.91
C ILE A 103 -6.24 -4.97 -2.57
N GLY A 104 -7.08 -5.66 -3.33
CA GLY A 104 -7.50 -7.03 -3.08
C GLY A 104 -7.17 -7.98 -4.22
N GLY A 105 -7.02 -9.27 -3.90
CA GLY A 105 -6.81 -10.31 -4.90
C GLY A 105 -8.11 -10.97 -5.33
N ASN A 106 -8.09 -11.63 -6.49
CA ASN A 106 -9.16 -12.50 -6.94
C ASN A 106 -8.62 -13.94 -6.95
N LYS A 107 -9.03 -14.79 -6.00
CA LYS A 107 -8.49 -16.16 -5.89
C LYS A 107 -8.83 -17.07 -7.08
N SER A 108 -9.81 -16.69 -7.89
CA SER A 108 -10.22 -17.43 -9.09
C SER A 108 -9.36 -17.10 -10.31
N LYS A 109 -8.54 -16.05 -10.26
CA LYS A 109 -7.62 -15.63 -11.34
C LYS A 109 -6.20 -15.51 -10.81
N PHE A 110 -5.21 -15.93 -11.58
CA PHE A 110 -3.80 -15.72 -11.23
C PHE A 110 -2.97 -15.47 -12.48
N ARG A 111 -1.81 -14.85 -12.27
CA ARG A 111 -0.73 -14.74 -13.26
C ARG A 111 0.50 -15.44 -12.75
N VAL A 112 1.36 -15.90 -13.65
CA VAL A 112 2.67 -16.44 -13.28
C VAL A 112 3.70 -15.35 -13.48
N ILE A 113 4.30 -14.90 -12.38
CA ILE A 113 5.38 -13.90 -12.37
C ILE A 113 6.57 -14.55 -11.67
N ASP A 114 7.70 -14.65 -12.36
CA ASP A 114 8.92 -15.32 -11.87
C ASP A 114 8.66 -16.75 -11.36
N GLY A 115 7.86 -17.52 -12.11
CA GLY A 115 7.50 -18.90 -11.77
C GLY A 115 6.54 -19.05 -10.59
N LYS A 116 5.99 -17.95 -10.05
CA LYS A 116 5.06 -17.98 -8.90
C LYS A 116 3.67 -17.48 -9.30
N LYS A 117 2.64 -18.20 -8.83
CA LYS A 117 1.25 -17.75 -8.96
C LYS A 117 1.03 -16.49 -8.12
N GLN A 118 0.58 -15.43 -8.77
CA GLN A 118 0.24 -14.14 -8.19
C GLN A 118 -1.24 -13.90 -8.46
N TRP A 119 -2.04 -13.70 -7.41
CA TRP A 119 -3.48 -13.39 -7.48
C TRP A 119 -3.82 -11.97 -6.98
N MET A 120 -2.79 -11.23 -6.56
CA MET A 120 -2.88 -9.89 -5.97
C MET A 120 -2.25 -8.86 -6.91
N PRO A 121 -2.68 -7.58 -6.85
CA PRO A 121 -2.11 -6.51 -7.65
C PRO A 121 -0.60 -6.34 -7.46
N VAL A 122 0.06 -5.91 -8.54
CA VAL A 122 1.46 -5.49 -8.58
C VAL A 122 1.50 -4.01 -9.01
N LEU A 123 2.05 -3.18 -8.14
CA LEU A 123 2.20 -1.75 -8.36
C LEU A 123 3.65 -1.43 -8.67
N GLU A 124 3.91 -0.75 -9.78
CA GLU A 124 5.23 -0.27 -10.13
C GLU A 124 5.62 0.98 -9.31
N ASP A 125 6.82 1.51 -9.54
CA ASP A 125 7.33 2.66 -8.79
C ASP A 125 6.52 3.94 -9.06
N GLY A 126 6.29 4.74 -8.02
CA GLY A 126 5.66 6.06 -8.13
C GLY A 126 4.14 6.05 -8.25
N VAL A 127 3.48 4.90 -8.08
CA VAL A 127 2.01 4.81 -8.16
C VAL A 127 1.34 5.61 -7.04
N VAL A 128 0.28 6.34 -7.40
CA VAL A 128 -0.57 7.09 -6.46
C VAL A 128 -2.00 6.58 -6.55
N LEU A 129 -2.56 6.17 -5.42
CA LEU A 129 -3.92 5.66 -5.30
C LEU A 129 -4.75 6.68 -4.53
N TYR A 130 -5.66 7.38 -5.23
CA TYR A 130 -6.54 8.37 -4.61
C TYR A 130 -7.72 7.73 -3.86
N THR A 131 -8.39 8.55 -3.08
CA THR A 131 -9.43 8.18 -2.12
C THR A 131 -10.44 7.18 -2.67
N ASP A 132 -10.74 6.14 -1.90
CA ASP A 132 -11.77 5.13 -2.20
C ASP A 132 -11.59 4.35 -3.51
N CYS A 133 -10.44 4.45 -4.19
CA CYS A 133 -10.18 3.61 -5.36
C CYS A 133 -9.98 2.15 -4.95
N LYS A 134 -10.41 1.21 -5.80
CA LYS A 134 -10.37 -0.23 -5.53
C LYS A 134 -9.64 -0.96 -6.64
N LEU A 135 -8.62 -1.74 -6.30
CA LEU A 135 -7.82 -2.51 -7.24
C LEU A 135 -8.04 -4.00 -6.94
N PHE A 136 -8.54 -4.76 -7.91
CA PHE A 136 -8.87 -6.16 -7.72
C PHE A 136 -8.25 -7.09 -8.77
N GLY A 137 -7.63 -8.18 -8.28
CA GLY A 137 -7.11 -9.26 -9.11
C GLY A 137 -5.62 -9.15 -9.39
N PRO A 138 -5.07 -10.06 -10.22
CA PRO A 138 -3.65 -10.09 -10.53
C PRO A 138 -3.25 -9.04 -11.58
N ILE A 139 -3.64 -7.78 -11.35
CA ILE A 139 -3.38 -6.67 -12.27
C ILE A 139 -2.00 -6.06 -12.05
N ILE A 140 -1.49 -5.39 -13.08
CA ILE A 140 -0.25 -4.62 -13.06
C ILE A 140 -0.58 -3.15 -13.31
N ILE A 141 -0.08 -2.27 -12.44
CA ILE A 141 -0.22 -0.82 -12.57
C ILE A 141 1.14 -0.23 -12.92
N ALA A 142 1.23 0.44 -14.08
CA ALA A 142 2.45 1.02 -14.63
C ALA A 142 3.10 2.09 -13.73
N PRO A 143 4.40 2.39 -13.92
CA PRO A 143 5.11 3.36 -13.11
C PRO A 143 4.49 4.76 -13.20
N ASN A 144 4.52 5.51 -12.10
CA ASN A 144 4.00 6.88 -11.98
C ASN A 144 2.51 7.05 -12.30
N THR A 145 1.76 5.96 -12.41
CA THR A 145 0.32 5.99 -12.65
C THR A 145 -0.42 6.59 -11.46
N LYS A 146 -1.41 7.43 -11.74
CA LYS A 146 -2.36 7.94 -10.76
C LYS A 146 -3.71 7.29 -10.99
N ILE A 147 -4.24 6.61 -9.97
CA ILE A 147 -5.59 6.05 -9.99
C ILE A 147 -6.53 7.03 -9.34
N ASN A 148 -7.52 7.48 -10.10
CA ASN A 148 -8.50 8.46 -9.66
C ASN A 148 -9.33 7.97 -8.48
N ALA A 149 -9.92 8.92 -7.75
CA ALA A 149 -10.77 8.62 -6.61
C ALA A 149 -11.99 7.81 -7.06
N ALA A 150 -12.47 6.92 -6.19
CA ALA A 150 -13.64 6.06 -6.40
C ALA A 150 -13.59 5.11 -7.62
N SER A 151 -12.49 5.06 -8.38
CA SER A 151 -12.35 4.15 -9.53
C SER A 151 -12.21 2.69 -9.09
N ILE A 152 -12.74 1.76 -9.90
CA ILE A 152 -12.57 0.32 -9.71
C ILE A 152 -11.71 -0.22 -10.86
N ILE A 153 -10.52 -0.71 -10.53
CA ILE A 153 -9.57 -1.25 -11.50
C ILE A 153 -9.53 -2.77 -11.37
N THR A 154 -9.87 -3.45 -12.45
CA THR A 154 -9.88 -4.93 -12.55
C THR A 154 -9.00 -5.45 -13.70
N GLU A 155 -8.38 -4.54 -14.43
CA GLU A 155 -7.50 -4.81 -15.57
C GLU A 155 -6.16 -4.07 -15.41
N ASP A 156 -5.21 -4.39 -16.28
CA ASP A 156 -3.89 -3.73 -16.24
C ASP A 156 -4.01 -2.28 -16.69
N ILE A 157 -3.20 -1.42 -16.07
CA ILE A 157 -2.96 -0.08 -16.57
C ILE A 157 -1.50 -0.03 -17.01
N ILE A 158 -1.30 -0.01 -18.32
CA ILE A 158 0.02 -0.04 -18.95
C ILE A 158 0.54 1.35 -19.35
N ASN A 159 -0.34 2.38 -19.36
CA ASN A 159 -0.02 3.76 -19.73
C ASN A 159 -0.32 4.73 -18.56
N GLN A 160 0.42 5.85 -18.48
CA GLN A 160 0.51 6.72 -17.28
C GLN A 160 -0.78 7.46 -16.89
N THR A 161 -1.76 7.58 -17.79
CA THR A 161 -3.01 8.30 -17.54
C THR A 161 -4.18 7.33 -17.69
N TYR A 162 -4.75 6.88 -16.57
CA TYR A 162 -6.05 6.23 -16.56
C TYR A 162 -7.08 7.27 -16.13
N GLU A 163 -7.80 7.82 -17.10
CA GLU A 163 -9.08 8.45 -16.83
C GLU A 163 -10.09 7.32 -16.82
N ALA A 164 -10.69 7.04 -15.65
CA ALA A 164 -11.90 6.25 -15.62
C ALA A 164 -12.94 7.04 -16.40
N GLU A 165 -13.42 6.53 -17.53
CA GLU A 165 -14.64 7.04 -18.13
C GLU A 165 -15.73 6.93 -17.05
N ASP A 166 -16.38 8.06 -16.74
CA ASP A 166 -17.55 8.11 -15.88
C ASP A 166 -18.71 7.38 -16.58
N ASP A 167 -18.67 6.05 -16.56
CA ASP A 167 -19.68 5.16 -17.13
C ASP A 167 -20.87 5.00 -16.16
N TYR A 168 -21.36 6.14 -15.67
CA TYR A 168 -22.66 6.27 -15.03
C TYR A 168 -23.54 7.17 -15.90
N GLN A 169 -24.07 6.60 -16.99
CA GLN A 169 -25.35 7.03 -17.58
C GLN A 169 -26.50 6.31 -16.90
#